data_AF-C0D9K2-F1
#
_entry.id   AF-C0D9K2-F1
#
_cell.length_a   1.000
_cell.length_b   1.000
_cell.length_c   1.000
_cell.angle_alpha   90.00
_cell.angle_beta   90.00
_cell.angle_gamma   90.00
#
_symmetry.space_group_name_H-M   'P 1'
#
loop_
_entity.id
_entity.type
_entity.pdbx_description
1 polymer ?
#
loop_
_entity_poly.entity_id
_entity_poly.type
_entity_poly.pdbx_seq_one_letter_code
_entity_poly.pdbx_strand_id
1 'polypeptide(L)' 'ECGVPIDFYTTRERSLDEVFPWDFIDAGVSKEFLKREWKRAMEAVVTPNCRGKCSACGALKFGGGVCFETRETTEGTGL' A
#
# COMPACT_ATOMS: atom_id res chain seq x y z
N GLU A 1 -16.14 -34.85 -2.11
CA GLU A 1 -16.21 -33.38 -1.95
C GLU A 1 -15.26 -32.97 -0.83
N CYS A 2 -14.54 -31.85 -0.95
CA CYS A 2 -13.43 -31.51 -0.05
C CYS A 2 -13.85 -30.81 1.26
N GLY A 3 -15.14 -30.56 1.50
CA GLY A 3 -15.63 -29.90 2.73
C GLY A 3 -15.24 -28.42 2.86
N VAL A 4 -14.82 -27.79 1.77
CA VAL A 4 -14.39 -26.38 1.74
C VAL A 4 -15.48 -25.52 1.11
N PRO A 5 -16.08 -24.57 1.84
CA PRO A 5 -17.08 -23.65 1.28
C PRO A 5 -16.39 -22.67 0.30
N ILE A 6 -16.63 -22.84 -1.00
CA ILE A 6 -15.93 -22.11 -2.07
C ILE A 6 -16.26 -20.60 -2.04
N ASP A 7 -17.50 -20.26 -1.77
CA ASP A 7 -18.03 -18.90 -1.65
C ASP A 7 -17.32 -18.10 -0.55
N PHE A 8 -16.99 -18.75 0.57
CA PHE A 8 -16.22 -18.13 1.65
C PHE A 8 -14.84 -17.62 1.19
N TYR A 9 -14.19 -18.28 0.23
CA TYR A 9 -12.86 -17.88 -0.22
C TYR A 9 -12.88 -16.96 -1.43
N THR A 10 -13.92 -17.07 -2.27
CA THR A 10 -13.95 -16.44 -3.61
C THR A 10 -14.76 -15.15 -3.69
N THR A 11 -15.92 -15.05 -3.02
CA THR A 11 -16.88 -13.97 -3.30
C THR A 11 -17.31 -13.15 -2.10
N ARG A 12 -17.02 -13.58 -0.86
CA ARG A 12 -17.39 -12.79 0.32
C ARG A 12 -16.72 -11.42 0.32
N GLU A 13 -17.46 -10.41 0.76
CA GLU A 13 -16.86 -9.15 1.17
C GLU A 13 -15.99 -9.37 2.42
N ARG A 14 -14.89 -8.64 2.50
CA ARG A 14 -13.99 -8.67 3.66
C ARG A 14 -14.01 -7.33 4.36
N SER A 15 -14.14 -7.34 5.68
CA SER A 15 -13.99 -6.13 6.48
C SER A 15 -12.55 -5.62 6.40
N LEU A 16 -12.35 -4.30 6.41
CA LEU A 16 -11.02 -3.72 6.49
C LEU A 16 -10.34 -3.99 7.86
N ASP A 17 -11.12 -4.35 8.87
CA ASP A 17 -10.62 -4.69 10.22
C ASP A 17 -10.27 -6.19 10.35
N GLU A 18 -10.52 -6.98 9.30
CA GLU A 18 -10.13 -8.39 9.26
C GLU A 18 -8.60 -8.55 9.22
N VAL A 19 -8.10 -9.63 9.83
CA VAL A 19 -6.74 -10.12 9.60
C VAL A 19 -6.70 -10.83 8.25
N PHE A 20 -6.04 -10.22 7.27
CA PHE A 20 -5.95 -10.81 5.95
C PHE A 20 -4.88 -11.90 5.92
N PRO A 21 -5.05 -12.94 5.06
CA PRO A 21 -4.04 -13.97 4.88
C PRO A 21 -2.67 -13.43 4.46
N TRP A 22 -2.58 -12.23 3.91
CA TRP A 22 -1.33 -11.59 3.48
C TRP A 22 -0.81 -10.52 4.44
N ASP A 23 -1.45 -10.29 5.60
CA ASP A 23 -1.02 -9.25 6.54
C ASP A 23 0.39 -9.48 7.09
N PHE A 24 0.90 -10.72 7.04
CA PHE A 24 2.27 -11.05 7.44
C PHE A 24 3.32 -10.68 6.38
N ILE A 25 2.89 -10.31 5.16
CA ILE A 25 3.80 -9.99 4.06
C ILE A 25 4.21 -8.52 4.18
N ASP A 26 5.49 -8.29 4.47
CA ASP A 26 6.07 -6.95 4.51
C ASP A 26 6.82 -6.63 3.20
N ALA A 27 6.12 -5.96 2.27
CA ALA A 27 6.72 -5.39 1.06
C ALA A 27 7.09 -3.90 1.22
N GLY A 28 7.14 -3.40 2.45
CA GLY A 28 7.35 -1.99 2.79
C GLY A 28 6.17 -1.06 2.54
N VAL A 29 5.05 -1.56 2.02
CA VAL A 29 3.80 -0.82 1.92
C VAL A 29 2.95 -1.09 3.16
N SER A 30 2.44 -0.05 3.82
CA SER A 30 1.64 -0.21 5.03
C SER A 30 0.20 -0.67 4.73
N LYS A 31 -0.39 -1.47 5.63
CA LYS A 31 -1.81 -1.87 5.53
C LYS A 31 -2.74 -0.66 5.47
N GLU A 32 -2.44 0.38 6.24
CA GLU A 32 -3.22 1.62 6.25
C GLU A 32 -3.17 2.37 4.91
N PHE A 33 -2.04 2.33 4.19
CA PHE A 33 -1.97 2.81 2.81
C PHE A 33 -2.90 2.00 1.90
N LEU A 34 -2.85 0.67 1.97
CA LEU A 34 -3.68 -0.21 1.14
C LEU A 34 -5.19 0.02 1.38
N LYS A 35 -5.61 0.19 2.65
CA LYS A 35 -7.00 0.54 3.00
C LYS A 35 -7.43 1.86 2.37
N ARG A 36 -6.57 2.89 2.43
CA ARG A 36 -6.83 4.19 1.82
C ARG A 36 -6.95 4.09 0.30
N GLU A 37 -6.05 3.35 -0.36
CA GLU A 37 -6.08 3.15 -1.80
C GLU A 37 -7.28 2.33 -2.26
N TRP A 38 -7.69 1.32 -1.49
CA TRP A 38 -8.93 0.59 -1.74
C TRP A 38 -10.15 1.53 -1.75
N LYS A 39 -10.29 2.39 -0.73
CA LYS A 39 -11.38 3.37 -0.67
C LYS A 39 -11.36 4.32 -1.88
N ARG A 40 -10.18 4.84 -2.23
CA ARG A 40 -10.00 5.72 -3.40
C ARG A 40 -10.35 5.02 -4.71
N ALA A 41 -10.00 3.75 -4.85
CA ALA A 41 -10.36 2.95 -6.02
C ALA A 41 -11.88 2.77 -6.14
N MET A 42 -12.58 2.52 -5.03
CA MET A 42 -14.05 2.46 -5.01
C MET A 42 -14.70 3.81 -5.37
N GLU A 43 -14.03 4.92 -5.07
CA GLU A 43 -14.44 6.28 -5.45
C GLU A 43 -13.96 6.69 -6.86
N ALA A 44 -13.33 5.79 -7.61
CA ALA A 44 -12.70 6.06 -8.91
C ALA A 44 -11.66 7.22 -8.90
N VAL A 45 -11.02 7.46 -7.75
CA VAL A 45 -10.03 8.52 -7.56
C VAL A 45 -8.62 7.99 -7.85
N VAL A 46 -7.98 8.53 -8.88
CA VAL A 46 -6.61 8.15 -9.25
C VAL A 46 -5.59 8.70 -8.25
N THR A 47 -4.68 7.84 -7.81
CA THR A 47 -3.51 8.24 -7.02
C THR A 47 -2.40 8.74 -7.95
N PRO A 48 -1.88 9.95 -7.72
CA PRO A 48 -0.88 10.54 -8.60
C PRO A 48 0.45 9.76 -8.54
N ASN A 49 1.23 9.88 -9.62
CA ASN A 49 2.54 9.26 -9.70
C ASN A 49 3.48 9.78 -8.59
N CYS A 50 4.30 8.89 -8.02
CA CYS A 50 5.26 9.23 -6.96
C CYS A 50 6.27 10.32 -7.34
N ARG A 51 6.59 10.49 -8.63
CA ARG A 51 7.43 11.58 -9.14
C ARG A 51 6.74 12.95 -9.11
N GLY A 52 5.41 12.98 -9.12
CA GLY A 52 4.63 14.22 -8.99
C GLY A 52 4.25 14.52 -7.54
N LYS A 53 3.83 13.51 -6.78
CA LYS A 53 3.48 13.64 -5.36
C LYS A 53 3.70 12.32 -4.62
N CYS A 54 4.45 12.36 -3.53
CA CYS A 54 4.61 11.19 -2.67
C CYS A 54 3.24 10.73 -2.13
N SER A 55 2.94 9.44 -2.29
CA SER A 55 1.68 8.84 -1.81
C SER A 55 1.74 8.34 -0.37
N ALA A 56 2.90 8.48 0.29
CA ALA A 56 3.17 8.02 1.65
C ALA A 56 2.78 6.54 1.88
N CYS A 57 3.27 5.65 1.00
CA CYS A 57 2.96 4.22 1.06
C CYS A 57 3.78 3.44 2.10
N GLY A 58 4.92 3.97 2.53
CA GLY A 58 5.84 3.32 3.49
C GLY A 58 7.14 2.80 2.87
N ALA A 59 7.20 2.65 1.53
CA ALA A 59 8.36 2.10 0.82
C ALA A 59 9.65 2.91 1.00
N LEU A 60 9.56 4.12 1.55
CA LEU A 60 10.70 4.97 1.87
C LEU A 60 11.77 4.25 2.71
N LYS A 61 11.37 3.30 3.55
CA LYS A 61 12.29 2.54 4.42
C LYS A 61 13.40 1.79 3.67
N PHE A 62 13.25 1.55 2.36
CA PHE A 62 14.21 0.79 1.57
C PHE A 62 15.41 1.60 1.08
N GLY A 63 15.44 2.93 1.28
CA GLY A 63 16.67 3.69 1.02
C GLY A 63 17.00 3.95 -0.46
N GLY A 64 16.10 3.72 -1.41
CA GLY A 64 16.41 3.92 -2.83
C GLY A 64 15.21 4.14 -3.77
N GLY A 65 15.53 4.18 -5.07
CA GLY A 65 14.59 4.37 -6.17
C GLY A 65 13.92 5.75 -6.18
N VAL A 66 12.71 5.82 -6.74
CA VAL A 66 11.93 7.07 -6.88
C VAL A 66 11.69 7.81 -5.56
N CYS A 67 11.76 7.11 -4.42
CA CYS A 67 11.64 7.73 -3.10
C CYS A 67 12.84 8.63 -2.74
N PHE A 68 13.99 8.45 -3.39
CA PHE A 68 15.23 9.18 -3.15
C PHE A 68 15.72 9.97 -4.37
N GLU A 69 15.37 9.56 -5.60
CA GLU A 69 15.72 10.27 -6.85
C GLU A 69 15.47 11.80 -6.78
N THR A 70 14.41 12.24 -6.10
CA THR A 70 14.02 13.66 -6.00
C THR A 70 14.50 14.35 -4.72
N ARG A 71 15.18 13.64 -3.83
CA ARG A 71 15.64 14.14 -2.52
C ARG A 71 17.13 14.48 -2.47
N GLU A 72 17.89 14.12 -3.52
CA GLU A 72 19.33 14.35 -3.62
C GLU A 72 19.71 15.78 -4.05
N THR A 73 18.77 16.73 -4.13
CA THR A 73 19.09 18.15 -4.41
C THR A 73 19.34 18.99 -3.16
N THR A 74 19.28 18.42 -1.96
CA THR A 74 19.67 19.10 -0.72
C THR A 74 20.76 18.33 -0.01
N GLU A 75 21.97 18.29 -0.60
CA GLU A 75 23.17 18.30 0.22
C GLU A 75 23.22 19.64 0.95
N GLY A 76 22.95 19.61 2.26
CA GLY A 76 23.23 20.75 3.13
C GLY A 76 22.23 20.92 4.26
N THR A 77 22.56 20.34 5.42
CA THR A 77 22.03 20.60 6.77
C THR A 77 20.63 20.08 7.11
N GLY A 78 20.55 19.26 8.17
CA GLY A 78 19.28 18.78 8.70
C GLY A 78 19.32 17.65 9.73
N LEU A 79 20.49 17.24 10.21
CA LEU A 79 20.72 16.86 11.61
C LEU A 79 21.69 17.90 12.19
#